data_AF-A0A958AAL2-F1
#
_entry.id   AF-A0A958AAL2-F1
#
_cell.length_a   1.000
_cell.length_b   1.000
_cell.length_c   1.000
_cell.angle_alpha   90.00
_cell.angle_beta   90.00
_cell.angle_gamma   90.00
#
_symmetry.space_group_name_H-M   'P 1'
#
loop_
_entity.id
_entity.type
_entity.pdbx_description
1 polymer ?
#
loop_
_entity_poly.entity_id
_entity_poly.type
_entity_poly.pdbx_seq_one_letter_code
_entity_poly.pdbx_strand_id
1 'polypeptide(L)' 'MSDEGIIIRISRRDRTIVFPVNERDKLRELLKDRIWWDRRSNRWAGRGDVDELKEMLEEAGYTVKVTGG' A
#
# COMPACT_ATOMS: atom_id res chain seq x y z
N MET A 1 2.47 14.21 -21.38
CA MET A 1 2.04 14.26 -19.97
C MET A 1 2.80 13.16 -19.30
N SER A 2 3.65 13.48 -18.31
CA SER A 2 4.50 12.47 -17.67
C SER A 2 3.60 11.38 -17.08
N ASP A 3 3.74 10.15 -17.54
CA ASP A 3 3.16 8.94 -16.94
C ASP A 3 3.82 8.70 -15.58
N GLU A 4 3.60 9.62 -14.63
CA GLU A 4 3.95 9.39 -13.23
C GLU A 4 2.99 8.34 -12.69
N GLY A 5 3.38 7.07 -12.82
CA GLY A 5 2.65 5.94 -12.25
C GLY A 5 2.32 6.19 -10.78
N ILE A 6 1.17 5.68 -10.34
CA ILE A 6 0.69 5.90 -8.98
C ILE A 6 1.67 5.27 -7.98
N ILE A 7 2.21 6.10 -7.08
CA ILE A 7 3.17 5.66 -6.08
C ILE A 7 2.46 5.28 -4.78
N ILE A 8 2.69 4.04 -4.35
CA ILE A 8 2.27 3.53 -3.04
C ILE A 8 3.51 3.40 -2.16
N ARG A 9 3.46 3.92 -0.94
CA ARG A 9 4.55 3.78 0.03
C ARG A 9 4.19 2.76 1.09
N ILE A 10 5.11 1.85 1.40
CA ILE A 10 4.93 0.86 2.48
C ILE A 10 6.09 0.98 3.46
N SER A 11 5.79 1.19 4.73
CA SER A 11 6.79 1.21 5.80
C SER A 11 7.08 -0.20 6.29
N ARG A 12 8.35 -0.64 6.31
CA ARG A 12 8.74 -1.94 6.87
C ARG A 12 8.57 -2.02 8.38
N ARG A 13 8.74 -0.89 9.08
CA ARG A 13 8.72 -0.85 10.54
C ARG A 13 7.35 -1.13 11.14
N ASP A 14 6.31 -0.55 10.54
CA ASP A 14 4.95 -0.56 11.09
C ASP A 14 3.89 -1.02 10.07
N ARG A 15 4.31 -1.37 8.85
CA ARG A 15 3.43 -1.79 7.75
C ARG A 15 2.39 -0.73 7.36
N THR A 16 2.67 0.54 7.68
CA THR A 16 1.84 1.65 7.20
C THR A 16 1.90 1.70 5.67
N ILE A 17 0.72 1.76 5.03
CA ILE A 17 0.57 1.94 3.59
C ILE A 17 0.05 3.36 3.34
N VAL A 18 0.70 4.11 2.46
CA VAL A 18 0.30 5.46 2.05
C VAL A 18 0.06 5.48 0.56
N PHE A 19 -1.12 5.94 0.16
CA PHE A 19 -1.58 5.96 -1.23
C PHE A 19 -2.57 7.12 -1.45
N PRO A 20 -2.80 7.53 -2.71
CA PRO A 20 -3.83 8.53 -3.04
C PRO A 20 -5.24 8.07 -2.68
N VAL A 21 -6.06 8.95 -2.12
CA VAL A 21 -7.40 8.61 -1.61
C VAL A 21 -8.32 8.02 -2.69
N ASN A 22 -8.16 8.43 -3.96
CA ASN A 22 -8.92 7.89 -5.10
C ASN A 22 -8.63 6.42 -5.40
N GLU A 23 -7.51 5.87 -4.93
CA GLU A 23 -7.15 4.47 -5.12
C GLU A 23 -7.61 3.59 -3.95
N ARG A 24 -8.22 4.16 -2.91
CA ARG A 24 -8.63 3.43 -1.70
C ARG A 24 -9.48 2.22 -2.01
N ASP A 25 -10.52 2.38 -2.82
CA ASP A 25 -11.48 1.30 -3.05
C ASP A 25 -10.85 0.18 -3.90
N LYS A 26 -10.04 0.53 -4.90
CA LYS A 26 -9.23 -0.45 -5.66
C LYS A 26 -8.25 -1.22 -4.78
N LEU A 27 -7.54 -0.53 -3.88
CA LEU A 27 -6.61 -1.18 -2.96
C LEU A 27 -7.32 -2.10 -1.97
N ARG A 28 -8.52 -1.74 -1.52
CA ARG A 28 -9.35 -2.62 -0.70
C ARG A 28 -9.82 -3.85 -1.47
N GLU A 29 -10.11 -3.73 -2.76
CA GLU A 29 -10.47 -4.89 -3.60
C GLU A 29 -9.26 -5.78 -3.91
N LEU A 30 -8.11 -5.18 -4.18
CA LEU A 30 -6.86 -5.87 -4.50
C LEU A 30 -6.28 -6.62 -3.28
N LEU A 31 -6.11 -5.90 -2.18
CA LEU A 31 -5.49 -6.44 -0.96
C LEU A 31 -6.51 -7.12 -0.04
N LYS A 32 -7.81 -6.89 -0.22
CA LYS A 32 -8.89 -7.52 0.56
C LYS A 32 -8.68 -7.41 2.07
N ASP A 33 -8.51 -8.54 2.75
CA ASP A 33 -8.27 -8.67 4.20
C ASP A 33 -6.83 -8.35 4.60
N ARG A 34 -5.95 -8.13 3.63
CA ARG A 34 -4.56 -7.71 3.82
C ARG A 34 -4.38 -6.20 3.99
N ILE A 35 -5.45 -5.41 3.93
CA ILE A 35 -5.40 -3.97 4.22
C ILE A 35 -6.51 -3.60 5.20
N TRP A 36 -6.18 -2.82 6.23
CA TRP A 36 -7.17 -2.30 7.17
C TRP A 36 -6.84 -0.89 7.62
N TRP A 37 -7.86 -0.18 8.11
CA TRP A 37 -7.69 1.11 8.76
C TRP A 37 -7.38 0.93 10.24
N ASP A 38 -6.16 1.24 10.65
CA ASP A 38 -5.79 1.25 12.06
C ASP A 38 -6.30 2.54 12.73
N ARG A 39 -7.32 2.38 13.59
CA ARG A 39 -7.92 3.49 14.33
C ARG A 39 -6.98 4.11 15.37
N ARG A 40 -5.95 3.39 15.84
CA ARG A 40 -5.01 3.89 16.86
C ARG A 40 -4.04 4.90 16.28
N SER A 41 -3.49 4.59 15.11
CA SER A 41 -2.53 5.44 14.41
C SER A 41 -3.17 6.32 13.33
N ASN A 42 -4.47 6.11 13.06
CA ASN A 42 -5.24 6.79 12.01
C ASN A 42 -4.59 6.65 10.63
N ARG A 43 -4.18 5.43 10.29
CA ARG A 43 -3.42 5.08 9.08
C ARG A 43 -3.93 3.78 8.47
N TRP A 44 -3.68 3.60 7.17
CA TRP A 44 -3.84 2.31 6.53
C TRP A 44 -2.64 1.42 6.87
N ALA A 45 -2.92 0.19 7.26
CA ALA A 45 -1.92 -0.81 7.59
C ALA A 45 -2.11 -2.06 6.74
N GLY A 46 -0.99 -2.64 6.32
CA GLY A 46 -0.93 -3.90 5.60
C GLY A 46 -0.81 -5.11 6.53
N ARG A 47 -1.42 -6.23 6.15
CA ARG A 47 -1.32 -7.54 6.84
C ARG A 47 -0.42 -8.46 6.06
N GLY A 48 0.44 -9.17 6.79
CA GLY A 48 1.38 -10.12 6.21
C GLY A 48 2.75 -9.50 5.99
N ASP A 49 3.50 -10.12 5.09
CA ASP A 49 4.85 -9.73 4.72
C ASP A 49 4.83 -8.51 3.79
N VAL A 50 5.82 -7.61 3.96
CA VAL A 50 5.90 -6.36 3.19
C VAL A 50 6.29 -6.62 1.74
N ASP A 51 7.15 -7.61 1.49
CA ASP A 51 7.60 -7.94 0.14
C ASP A 51 6.46 -8.63 -0.63
N GLU A 52 5.65 -9.48 0.02
CA GLU A 52 4.39 -10.00 -0.59
C GLU A 52 3.42 -8.87 -0.97
N LEU A 53 3.17 -7.92 -0.06
CA LEU A 53 2.28 -6.79 -0.32
C LEU A 53 2.81 -5.92 -1.48
N LYS A 54 4.13 -5.76 -1.55
CA LYS A 54 4.79 -5.04 -2.63
C LYS A 54 4.56 -5.73 -3.97
N GLU A 55 4.82 -7.04 -4.07
CA GLU A 55 4.63 -7.80 -5.30
C GLU A 55 3.19 -7.69 -5.82
N MET A 56 2.19 -7.90 -4.95
CA MET A 56 0.77 -7.79 -5.33
C MET A 56 0.40 -6.40 -5.90
N LEU A 57 1.01 -5.34 -5.38
CA LEU A 57 0.76 -3.98 -5.82
C LEU A 57 1.51 -3.65 -7.12
N GLU A 58 2.73 -4.15 -7.28
CA GLU A 58 3.50 -4.00 -8.52
C GLU A 58 2.85 -4.78 -9.67
N GLU A 59 2.34 -5.99 -9.43
CA GLU A 59 1.56 -6.77 -10.40
C GLU A 59 0.28 -6.05 -10.86
N ALA A 60 -0.34 -5.28 -9.96
CA ALA A 60 -1.50 -4.45 -10.28
C ALA A 60 -1.14 -3.13 -11.02
N GLY A 61 0.15 -2.90 -11.30
CA GLY A 61 0.63 -1.74 -12.05
C GLY A 61 0.96 -0.51 -11.20
N TYR A 62 1.02 -0.66 -9.87
CA TYR A 62 1.45 0.42 -8.99
C TYR A 62 2.96 0.47 -8.85
N THR A 63 3.51 1.66 -8.66
CA THR A 63 4.92 1.81 -8.26
C THR A 63 5.02 1.77 -6.75
N VAL A 64 5.67 0.76 -6.18
CA VAL A 64 5.79 0.63 -4.72
C VAL A 64 7.14 1.13 -4.23
N LYS A 65 7.11 2.01 -3.24
CA LYS A 65 8.31 2.50 -2.53
C LYS A 65 8.28 2.01 -1.09
N VAL A 66 9.16 1.09 -0.77
CA VAL A 66 9.33 0.57 0.58
C VAL A 66 10.25 1.51 1.38
N THR A 67 9.84 1.91 2.58
CA THR A 67 10.57 2.83 3.45
C THR A 67 10.89 2.20 4.82
N GLY A 68 11.97 2.67 5.44
CA GLY A 68 12.36 2.26 6.81
C GLY A 68 13.15 0.96 6.89
N GLY A 69 14.37 0.96 6.34
CA GLY A 69 15.38 -0.06 6.61
C GLY A 69 16.01 0.09 7.99
#